data_AF-A0A4Y2JZN1-F1
#
_entry.id   AF-A0A4Y2JZN1-F1
#
_cell.length_a   1.000
_cell.length_b   1.000
_cell.length_c   1.000
_cell.angle_alpha   90.00
_cell.angle_beta   90.00
_cell.angle_gamma   90.00
#
_symmetry.space_group_name_H-M   'P 1'
#
loop_
_entity.id
_entity.type
_entity.pdbx_description
1 polymer ?
#
loop_
_entity_poly.entity_id
_entity_poly.type
_entity_poly.pdbx_seq_one_letter_code
_entity_poly.pdbx_strand_id
1 'polypeptide(L)'
;MDTALDLPLPQGSHIQVYADDIIVVIRGKDKEEIERKGNAILEKLLAWGAEHKLSFNIQKTFQMPINFGGRLNLRNPPIISINNHTIQVVNNIKYLGVTWDCCLTFTKHFKALRDKTDSLTYKLSTVANEFYSKRSGFFRKIYYGAIEPYLLFGVGAWGNRLKLKKIRDSLNSLQRRPLIKITKAHRTISTEALQVIAGIVPLDIKAKGVFGKFLLTTINNDTKFVSKIFKWEDYETRLDPHNIHPADNISITYDKHKPSGEEIEIYTDGSKINDQVGAAIVAFYYNAEIFNRTIRLSDFAAVYQAEVTGIQMALEFISTIGPRNKINLYTDSLSVLEALNTFKTSKQEILAIKNDILEMSKEKSITLHWIPAHTGIQGNETADSYAKKSTTRPNVEKIPKKSFKQLKNAISNVQIQIWQERWASSTTKNGRHTEKLIPAVSIHTKKFSHFIVQFLSGHGRFAAYFVRFGRSLNIKCPCGAVGDTLHYVVNCPFTEKFSPVFVLFFSACQFLLEFRADQVCGSMKPRHLNCLAHFGDPPDGSIDVRESVYSYIYKENIAREHLTGPQHYPENGFVSGTRGEVSRNQEEEGLIMKRQYVA
;
A
#
# COMPACT_ATOMS: atom_id res chain seq x y z
N MET A 1 31.30 -9.93 -11.17
CA MET A 1 29.89 -10.43 -11.14
C MET A 1 29.13 -9.92 -12.34
N ASP A 2 29.17 -8.62 -12.64
CA ASP A 2 28.46 -8.04 -13.80
C ASP A 2 28.84 -8.70 -15.13
N THR A 3 30.12 -9.04 -15.32
CA THR A 3 30.62 -9.77 -16.50
C THR A 3 30.02 -11.18 -16.68
N ALA A 4 29.41 -11.77 -15.63
CA ALA A 4 28.69 -13.04 -15.77
C ALA A 4 27.36 -12.87 -16.54
N LEU A 5 26.76 -11.68 -16.50
CA LEU A 5 25.52 -11.38 -17.22
C LEU A 5 25.74 -11.32 -18.74
N ASP A 6 26.97 -11.01 -19.17
CA ASP A 6 27.36 -10.89 -20.57
C ASP A 6 27.75 -12.24 -21.20
N LEU A 7 27.69 -13.34 -20.44
CA LEU A 7 28.05 -14.66 -20.96
C LEU A 7 27.09 -15.08 -22.09
N PRO A 8 27.62 -15.60 -23.22
CA PRO A 8 26.78 -16.01 -24.34
C PRO A 8 25.94 -17.24 -23.94
N LEU A 9 24.64 -17.06 -23.76
CA LEU A 9 23.73 -18.13 -23.37
C LEU A 9 23.05 -18.80 -24.58
N PRO A 10 22.75 -20.11 -24.52
CA PRO A 10 21.91 -20.78 -25.50
C PRO A 10 20.52 -20.14 -25.60
N GLN A 11 19.95 -20.11 -26.81
CA GLN A 11 18.63 -19.52 -27.07
C GLN A 11 17.55 -20.03 -26.10
N GLY A 12 16.80 -19.09 -25.52
CA GLY A 12 15.74 -19.38 -24.54
C GLY A 12 16.24 -19.60 -23.12
N SER A 13 17.53 -19.35 -22.85
CA SER A 13 18.10 -19.36 -21.50
C SER A 13 18.32 -17.93 -21.01
N HIS A 14 18.21 -17.72 -19.71
CA HIS A 14 18.37 -16.42 -19.07
C HIS A 14 19.17 -16.57 -17.78
N ILE A 15 20.07 -15.63 -17.52
CA ILE A 15 20.85 -15.57 -16.29
C ILE A 15 20.46 -14.31 -15.50
N GLN A 16 20.34 -14.47 -14.20
CA GLN A 16 20.16 -13.37 -13.26
C GLN A 16 21.14 -13.56 -12.11
N VAL A 17 21.82 -12.47 -11.75
CA VAL A 17 22.75 -12.44 -10.62
C VAL A 17 22.23 -11.44 -9.59
N TYR A 18 22.35 -11.77 -8.31
CA TYR A 18 22.11 -10.85 -7.21
C TYR A 18 23.06 -11.16 -6.05
N ALA A 19 23.94 -10.21 -5.71
CA ALA A 19 25.02 -10.43 -4.75
C ALA A 19 25.80 -11.72 -5.09
N ASP A 20 25.79 -12.72 -4.22
CA ASP A 20 26.43 -14.04 -4.39
C ASP A 20 25.53 -15.11 -5.05
N ASP A 21 24.23 -14.84 -5.20
CA ASP A 21 23.27 -15.78 -5.78
C ASP A 21 23.19 -15.63 -7.31
N ILE A 22 23.34 -16.76 -8.02
CA ILE A 22 23.17 -16.85 -9.48
C ILE A 22 21.99 -17.77 -9.80
N ILE A 23 21.06 -17.27 -10.59
CA ILE A 23 19.94 -18.05 -11.15
C ILE A 23 20.11 -18.17 -12.65
N VAL A 24 19.99 -19.40 -13.12
CA VAL A 24 19.88 -19.72 -14.54
C VAL A 24 18.50 -20.31 -14.81
N VAL A 25 17.76 -19.69 -15.73
CA VAL A 25 16.47 -20.17 -16.23
C VAL A 25 16.71 -20.78 -17.60
N ILE A 26 16.38 -22.06 -17.77
CA ILE A 26 16.62 -22.81 -19.01
C ILE A 26 15.28 -23.22 -19.60
N ARG A 27 15.04 -22.85 -20.87
CA ARG A 27 13.88 -23.31 -21.64
C ARG A 27 14.32 -24.30 -22.72
N GLY A 28 13.66 -25.46 -22.76
CA GLY A 28 13.78 -26.45 -23.82
C GLY A 28 12.42 -27.03 -24.18
N LYS A 29 12.35 -27.69 -25.34
CA LYS A 29 11.15 -28.38 -25.84
C LYS A 29 10.95 -29.72 -25.14
N ASP A 30 12.05 -30.39 -24.84
CA ASP A 30 12.13 -31.71 -24.20
C ASP A 30 13.20 -31.71 -23.10
N LYS A 31 13.37 -32.86 -22.44
CA LYS A 31 14.31 -33.03 -21.32
C LYS A 31 15.75 -32.95 -21.80
N GLU A 32 16.05 -33.60 -22.92
CA GLU A 32 17.38 -33.73 -23.52
C GLU A 32 17.94 -32.35 -23.92
N GLU A 33 17.11 -31.47 -24.49
CA GLU A 33 17.49 -30.11 -24.82
C GLU A 33 17.82 -29.29 -23.56
N ILE A 34 17.07 -29.48 -22.46
CA ILE A 34 17.33 -28.80 -21.18
C ILE A 34 18.65 -29.27 -20.58
N GLU A 35 18.94 -30.58 -20.61
CA GLU A 35 20.21 -31.14 -20.14
C GLU A 35 21.39 -30.58 -20.91
N ARG A 36 21.33 -30.63 -22.24
CA ARG A 36 22.39 -30.12 -23.12
C ARG A 36 22.64 -28.63 -22.89
N LYS A 37 21.58 -27.81 -22.81
CA LYS A 37 21.70 -26.38 -22.53
C LYS A 37 22.23 -26.11 -21.12
N GLY A 38 21.75 -26.86 -20.12
CA GLY A 38 22.15 -26.70 -18.73
C GLY A 38 23.63 -26.99 -18.51
N ASN A 39 24.13 -28.11 -19.02
CA ASN A 39 25.55 -28.46 -18.92
C ASN A 39 26.43 -27.44 -19.66
N ALA A 40 26.04 -27.02 -20.87
CA ALA A 40 26.79 -26.01 -21.62
C ALA A 40 26.85 -24.64 -20.91
N ILE A 41 25.78 -24.23 -20.22
CA ILE A 41 25.78 -22.96 -19.45
C ILE A 41 26.67 -23.09 -18.21
N LEU A 42 26.61 -24.22 -17.52
CA LEU A 42 27.44 -24.43 -16.33
C LEU A 42 28.92 -24.50 -16.64
N GLU A 43 29.32 -25.15 -17.74
CA GLU A 43 30.71 -25.13 -18.20
C GLU A 43 31.21 -23.70 -18.40
N LYS A 44 30.41 -22.84 -19.05
CA LYS A 44 30.74 -21.42 -19.23
C LYS A 44 30.84 -20.68 -17.91
N LEU A 45 29.91 -20.93 -16.98
CA LEU A 45 29.93 -20.31 -15.66
C LEU A 45 31.15 -20.74 -14.84
N LEU A 46 31.54 -22.01 -14.91
CA LEU A 46 32.73 -22.54 -14.24
C LEU A 46 34.02 -21.93 -14.80
N ALA A 47 34.13 -21.83 -16.13
CA ALA A 47 35.26 -21.18 -16.79
C ALA A 47 35.37 -19.69 -16.40
N TRP A 48 34.23 -18.97 -16.45
CA TRP A 48 34.15 -17.59 -16.00
C TRP A 48 34.52 -17.43 -14.53
N GLY A 49 34.01 -18.32 -13.67
CA GLY A 49 34.33 -18.33 -12.25
C GLY A 49 35.83 -18.51 -12.01
N ALA A 50 36.46 -19.47 -12.69
CA ALA A 50 37.90 -19.71 -12.59
C ALA A 50 38.73 -18.49 -13.01
N GLU A 51 38.37 -17.84 -14.13
CA GLU A 51 39.01 -16.61 -14.60
C GLU A 51 38.93 -15.48 -13.56
N HIS A 52 37.79 -15.37 -12.87
CA HIS A 52 37.55 -14.34 -11.85
C HIS A 52 37.91 -14.80 -10.43
N LYS A 53 38.58 -15.95 -10.27
CA LYS A 53 38.98 -16.55 -8.98
C LYS A 53 37.79 -16.81 -8.02
N LEU A 54 36.64 -17.15 -8.58
CA LEU A 54 35.42 -17.54 -7.88
C LEU A 54 35.21 -19.05 -8.00
N SER A 55 34.65 -19.66 -6.96
CA SER A 55 34.27 -21.07 -6.94
C SER A 55 32.81 -21.25 -6.56
N PHE A 56 32.14 -22.20 -7.21
CA PHE A 56 30.74 -22.50 -6.95
C PHE A 56 30.61 -23.59 -5.89
N ASN A 57 29.79 -23.36 -4.87
CA ASN A 57 29.54 -24.36 -3.84
C ASN A 57 28.50 -25.39 -4.33
N ILE A 58 28.97 -26.58 -4.71
CA ILE A 58 28.14 -27.67 -5.25
C ILE A 58 26.99 -28.05 -4.31
N GLN A 59 27.20 -28.04 -2.99
CA GLN A 59 26.15 -28.41 -2.01
C GLN A 59 25.04 -27.37 -1.90
N LYS A 60 25.30 -26.13 -2.33
CA LYS A 60 24.31 -25.04 -2.36
C LYS A 60 23.73 -24.83 -3.76
N THR A 61 24.20 -25.58 -4.76
CA THR A 61 23.67 -25.54 -6.12
C THR A 61 22.52 -26.53 -6.24
N PHE A 62 21.37 -26.03 -6.66
CA PHE A 62 20.16 -26.83 -6.82
C PHE A 62 19.57 -26.63 -8.20
N GLN A 63 18.91 -27.67 -8.72
CA GLN A 63 18.05 -27.57 -9.89
C GLN A 63 16.58 -27.80 -9.48
N MET A 64 15.67 -27.00 -10.03
CA MET A 64 14.24 -27.15 -9.80
C MET A 64 13.50 -27.25 -11.14
N PRO A 65 13.19 -28.47 -11.59
CA PRO A 65 12.40 -28.68 -12.80
C PRO A 65 11.00 -28.07 -12.63
N ILE A 66 10.61 -27.20 -13.56
CA ILE A 66 9.28 -26.60 -13.59
C ILE A 66 8.33 -27.60 -14.27
N ASN A 67 7.46 -28.24 -13.49
CA ASN A 67 6.52 -29.27 -13.96
C ASN A 67 5.13 -28.71 -14.32
N PHE A 68 4.94 -27.39 -14.20
CA PHE A 68 3.70 -26.73 -14.57
C PHE A 68 3.38 -26.97 -16.05
N GLY A 69 2.33 -27.74 -16.34
CA GLY A 69 1.96 -28.17 -17.71
C GLY A 69 2.34 -29.61 -18.08
N GLY A 70 2.89 -30.40 -17.14
CA GLY A 70 2.97 -31.87 -17.24
C GLY A 70 4.11 -32.46 -18.06
N ARG A 71 4.98 -31.65 -18.67
CA ARG A 71 6.06 -32.13 -19.55
C ARG A 71 7.33 -32.59 -18.83
N LEU A 72 7.55 -32.14 -17.59
CA LEU A 72 8.70 -32.54 -16.77
C LEU A 72 8.21 -33.19 -15.48
N ASN A 73 8.91 -34.24 -15.02
CA ASN A 73 8.58 -34.97 -13.81
C ASN A 73 9.77 -35.00 -12.86
N LEU A 74 9.53 -34.77 -11.57
CA LEU A 74 10.56 -34.90 -10.52
C LEU A 74 11.11 -36.33 -10.39
N ARG A 75 10.38 -37.35 -10.86
CA ARG A 75 10.83 -38.74 -10.91
C ARG A 75 11.82 -39.01 -12.05
N ASN A 76 11.82 -38.17 -13.09
CA ASN A 76 12.74 -38.25 -14.21
C ASN A 76 13.26 -36.85 -14.57
N PRO A 77 14.05 -36.22 -13.69
CA PRO A 77 14.53 -34.86 -13.88
C PRO A 77 15.66 -34.79 -14.93
N PRO A 78 15.94 -33.60 -15.48
CA PRO A 78 17.17 -33.34 -16.23
C PRO A 78 18.43 -33.67 -15.42
N ILE A 79 19.40 -34.31 -16.07
CA ILE A 79 20.72 -34.61 -15.55
C ILE A 79 21.65 -33.46 -15.92
N ILE A 80 21.94 -32.64 -14.93
CA ILE A 80 22.86 -31.50 -15.05
C ILE A 80 23.96 -31.71 -14.02
N SER A 81 25.23 -31.63 -14.44
CA SER A 81 26.38 -31.93 -13.60
C SER A 81 27.41 -30.80 -13.54
N ILE A 82 28.12 -30.72 -12.41
CA ILE A 82 29.26 -29.82 -12.16
C ILE A 82 30.41 -30.70 -11.70
N ASN A 83 31.55 -30.67 -12.39
CA ASN A 83 32.74 -31.46 -12.03
C ASN A 83 32.41 -32.94 -11.75
N ASN A 84 31.61 -33.58 -12.63
CA ASN A 84 31.10 -34.95 -12.49
C ASN A 84 30.12 -35.21 -11.33
N HIS A 85 29.70 -34.18 -10.58
CA HIS A 85 28.63 -34.27 -9.58
C HIS A 85 27.29 -33.81 -10.15
N THR A 86 26.30 -34.70 -10.16
CA THR A 86 24.93 -34.34 -10.55
C THR A 86 24.30 -33.39 -9.54
N ILE A 87 23.77 -32.26 -10.01
CA ILE A 87 23.14 -31.25 -9.19
C ILE A 87 21.87 -31.80 -8.56
N GLN A 88 21.70 -31.56 -7.26
CA GLN A 88 20.54 -32.00 -6.51
C GLN A 88 19.25 -31.39 -7.06
N VAL A 89 18.27 -32.26 -7.32
CA VAL A 89 16.93 -31.88 -7.75
C VAL A 89 16.06 -31.58 -6.54
N VAL A 90 15.45 -30.40 -6.52
CA VAL A 90 14.54 -29.98 -5.46
C VAL A 90 13.17 -29.61 -6.02
N ASN A 91 12.13 -29.76 -5.21
CA ASN A 91 10.76 -29.41 -5.59
C ASN A 91 10.41 -27.94 -5.30
N ASN A 92 11.29 -27.22 -4.60
CA ASN A 92 11.13 -25.81 -4.26
C ASN A 92 12.48 -25.16 -3.98
N ILE A 93 12.62 -23.88 -4.33
CA ILE A 93 13.80 -23.05 -4.07
C ILE A 93 13.34 -21.73 -3.45
N LYS A 94 14.11 -21.21 -2.48
CA LYS A 94 13.92 -19.87 -1.96
C LYS A 94 14.88 -18.92 -2.68
N TYR A 95 14.35 -17.89 -3.32
CA TYR A 95 15.13 -16.85 -4.00
C TYR A 95 14.59 -15.47 -3.63
N LEU A 96 15.48 -14.57 -3.22
CA LEU A 96 15.15 -13.20 -2.77
C LEU A 96 13.96 -13.15 -1.80
N GLY A 97 13.91 -14.12 -0.86
CA GLY A 97 12.85 -14.20 0.15
C GLY A 97 11.54 -14.87 -0.30
N VAL A 98 11.37 -15.19 -1.59
CA VAL A 98 10.19 -15.86 -2.13
C VAL A 98 10.47 -17.35 -2.34
N THR A 99 9.55 -18.22 -1.93
CA THR A 99 9.67 -19.67 -2.15
C THR A 99 8.91 -20.07 -3.40
N TRP A 100 9.65 -20.49 -4.42
CA TRP A 100 9.15 -21.00 -5.68
C TRP A 100 8.99 -22.51 -5.56
N ASP A 101 7.86 -23.06 -5.98
CA ASP A 101 7.68 -24.51 -6.14
C ASP A 101 7.67 -24.89 -7.62
N CYS A 102 8.00 -26.15 -7.92
CA CYS A 102 8.01 -26.71 -9.28
C CYS A 102 6.72 -26.46 -10.09
N CYS A 103 5.57 -26.39 -9.42
CA CYS A 103 4.28 -26.10 -10.05
C CYS A 103 3.98 -24.59 -10.17
N LEU A 104 4.87 -23.72 -9.66
CA LEU A 104 4.72 -22.27 -9.57
C LEU A 104 3.38 -21.86 -8.90
N THR A 105 2.92 -22.65 -7.93
CA THR A 105 1.66 -22.41 -7.19
C THR A 105 1.84 -21.44 -6.03
N PHE A 106 3.08 -21.31 -5.54
CA PHE A 106 3.49 -20.59 -4.33
C PHE A 106 2.85 -21.12 -3.05
N THR A 107 2.33 -22.35 -3.07
CA THR A 107 1.64 -22.94 -1.91
C THR A 107 2.57 -23.03 -0.69
N LYS A 108 3.83 -23.43 -0.90
CA LYS A 108 4.84 -23.48 0.16
C LYS A 108 5.18 -22.10 0.72
N HIS A 109 5.24 -21.08 -0.14
CA HIS A 109 5.46 -19.70 0.27
C HIS A 109 4.35 -19.22 1.21
N PHE A 110 3.08 -19.39 0.84
CA PHE A 110 1.95 -18.99 1.68
C PHE A 110 1.85 -19.79 2.99
N LYS A 111 2.27 -21.06 3.00
CA LYS A 111 2.38 -21.84 4.23
C LYS A 111 3.43 -21.26 5.17
N ALA A 112 4.63 -20.98 4.67
CA ALA A 112 5.69 -20.35 5.48
C ALA A 112 5.29 -18.96 6.01
N LEU A 113 4.63 -18.15 5.18
CA LEU A 113 4.06 -16.86 5.60
C LEU A 113 3.03 -17.04 6.73
N ARG A 114 2.19 -18.08 6.67
CA ARG A 114 1.22 -18.41 7.71
C ARG A 114 1.90 -18.74 9.02
N ASP A 115 2.82 -19.69 9.00
CA ASP A 115 3.47 -20.16 10.22
C ASP A 115 4.21 -19.01 10.92
N LYS A 116 4.87 -18.14 10.14
CA LYS A 116 5.56 -16.96 10.68
C LYS A 116 4.59 -15.91 11.20
N THR A 117 3.52 -15.59 10.46
CA THR A 117 2.53 -14.57 10.84
C THR A 117 1.75 -14.99 12.09
N ASP A 118 1.39 -16.27 12.19
CA ASP A 118 0.70 -16.83 13.34
C ASP A 118 1.60 -16.79 14.58
N SER A 119 2.87 -17.20 14.44
CA SER A 119 3.87 -17.10 15.51
C SER A 119 4.08 -15.65 15.98
N LEU A 120 4.27 -14.71 15.04
CA LEU A 120 4.45 -13.29 15.35
C LEU A 120 3.21 -12.70 16.03
N THR A 121 2.03 -12.96 15.49
CA THR A 121 0.77 -12.46 16.05
C THR A 121 0.51 -13.03 17.44
N TYR A 122 0.87 -14.29 17.68
CA TYR A 122 0.79 -14.92 18.99
C TYR A 122 1.74 -14.25 19.99
N LYS A 123 3.03 -14.12 19.66
CA LYS A 123 4.03 -13.44 20.51
C LYS A 123 3.63 -12.00 20.82
N LEU A 124 3.18 -11.26 19.80
CA LEU A 124 2.65 -9.92 19.96
C LEU A 124 1.44 -9.90 20.90
N SER A 125 0.58 -10.91 20.84
CA SER A 125 -0.60 -11.00 21.72
C SER A 125 -0.23 -11.26 23.18
N THR A 126 0.79 -12.07 23.46
CA THR A 126 1.27 -12.33 24.82
C THR A 126 1.80 -11.04 25.45
N VAL A 127 2.67 -10.31 24.73
CA VAL A 127 3.19 -9.02 25.19
C VAL A 127 2.09 -7.94 25.20
N ALA A 128 1.10 -8.04 24.31
CA ALA A 128 0.01 -7.07 24.20
C ALA A 128 -0.93 -7.03 25.38
N ASN A 129 -1.19 -8.17 26.01
CA ASN A 129 -2.08 -8.22 27.16
C ASN A 129 -1.47 -7.46 28.35
N GLU A 130 -0.14 -7.43 28.47
CA GLU A 130 0.57 -6.67 29.49
C GLU A 130 0.76 -5.19 29.13
N PHE A 131 1.09 -4.87 27.87
CA PHE A 131 1.48 -3.51 27.47
C PHE A 131 0.44 -2.71 26.65
N TYR A 132 -0.40 -3.36 25.84
CA TYR A 132 -1.22 -2.70 24.81
C TYR A 132 -2.70 -2.54 25.16
N SER A 133 -3.15 -3.02 26.33
CA SER A 133 -4.54 -2.86 26.80
C SER A 133 -4.99 -1.39 26.81
N LYS A 134 -4.06 -0.44 27.00
CA LYS A 134 -4.30 1.02 27.09
C LYS A 134 -4.14 1.80 25.77
N ARG A 135 -3.67 1.22 24.65
CA ARG A 135 -3.44 1.95 23.38
C ARG A 135 -3.93 1.18 22.14
N SER A 136 -5.24 1.16 21.92
CA SER A 136 -5.93 0.46 20.81
C SER A 136 -5.40 0.79 19.40
N GLY A 137 -4.76 1.94 19.21
CA GLY A 137 -4.18 2.34 17.92
C GLY A 137 -2.83 1.69 17.57
N PHE A 138 -2.10 1.12 18.53
CA PHE A 138 -0.73 0.66 18.30
C PHE A 138 -0.67 -0.62 17.44
N PHE A 139 -1.56 -1.58 17.69
CA PHE A 139 -1.59 -2.83 16.92
C PHE A 139 -1.93 -2.58 15.44
N ARG A 140 -2.76 -1.57 15.14
CA ARG A 140 -3.03 -1.13 13.75
C ARG A 140 -1.76 -0.57 13.09
N LYS A 141 -0.94 0.19 13.82
CA LYS A 141 0.36 0.67 13.31
C LYS A 141 1.31 -0.49 13.02
N ILE A 142 1.38 -1.49 13.91
CA ILE A 142 2.17 -2.72 13.66
C ILE A 142 1.65 -3.45 12.42
N TYR A 143 0.32 -3.54 12.25
CA TYR A 143 -0.26 -4.18 11.08
C TYR A 143 0.20 -3.51 9.78
N TYR A 144 0.04 -2.20 9.65
CA TYR A 144 0.45 -1.48 8.43
C TYR A 144 1.97 -1.35 8.27
N GLY A 145 2.71 -1.24 9.37
CA GLY A 145 4.15 -1.02 9.34
C GLY A 145 4.98 -2.31 9.16
N ALA A 146 4.47 -3.45 9.62
CA ALA A 146 5.23 -4.70 9.64
C ALA A 146 4.48 -5.88 9.02
N ILE A 147 3.23 -6.16 9.45
CA ILE A 147 2.54 -7.40 9.05
C ILE A 147 2.08 -7.34 7.58
N GLU A 148 1.38 -6.28 7.17
CA GLU A 148 0.91 -6.11 5.79
C GLU A 148 2.07 -6.10 4.78
N PRO A 149 3.15 -5.30 4.98
CA PRO A 149 4.32 -5.34 4.09
C PRO A 149 4.97 -6.72 4.00
N TYR A 150 5.09 -7.44 5.12
CA TYR A 150 5.66 -8.78 5.15
C TYR A 150 4.81 -9.79 4.35
N LEU A 151 3.48 -9.74 4.50
CA LEU A 151 2.55 -10.62 3.79
C LEU A 151 2.48 -10.32 2.28
N LEU A 152 2.71 -9.06 1.89
CA LEU A 152 2.68 -8.63 0.49
C LEU A 152 4.06 -8.62 -0.17
N PHE A 153 5.09 -9.04 0.57
CA PHE A 153 6.45 -9.14 0.05
C PHE A 153 6.49 -10.12 -1.14
N GLY A 154 7.25 -9.75 -2.18
CA GLY A 154 7.41 -10.57 -3.38
C GLY A 154 6.16 -10.64 -4.27
N VAL A 155 5.16 -9.76 -4.09
CA VAL A 155 3.95 -9.77 -4.93
C VAL A 155 4.23 -9.65 -6.43
N GLY A 156 5.35 -9.04 -6.84
CA GLY A 156 5.78 -9.04 -8.24
C GLY A 156 6.01 -10.46 -8.80
N ALA A 157 6.47 -11.41 -7.97
CA ALA A 157 6.70 -12.79 -8.35
C ALA A 157 5.42 -13.62 -8.38
N TRP A 158 4.58 -13.52 -7.34
CA TRP A 158 3.40 -14.39 -7.18
C TRP A 158 2.06 -13.73 -7.51
N GLY A 159 2.02 -12.43 -7.80
CA GLY A 159 0.80 -11.65 -7.99
C GLY A 159 -0.08 -12.13 -9.15
N ASN A 160 0.50 -12.73 -10.19
CA ASN A 160 -0.24 -13.40 -11.26
C ASN A 160 -1.16 -14.54 -10.75
N ARG A 161 -0.85 -15.12 -9.58
CA ARG A 161 -1.67 -16.17 -8.94
C ARG A 161 -2.85 -15.62 -8.14
N LEU A 162 -3.04 -14.31 -8.04
CA LEU A 162 -4.24 -13.69 -7.44
C LEU A 162 -5.54 -14.02 -8.20
N LYS A 163 -5.45 -14.58 -9.42
CA LYS A 163 -6.58 -15.14 -10.18
C LYS A 163 -7.16 -16.40 -9.51
N LEU A 164 -6.34 -17.15 -8.77
CA LEU A 164 -6.75 -18.37 -8.08
C LEU A 164 -7.48 -18.05 -6.77
N LYS A 165 -8.68 -18.61 -6.60
CA LYS A 165 -9.48 -18.44 -5.38
C LYS A 165 -8.72 -18.88 -4.11
N LYS A 166 -8.02 -20.02 -4.18
CA LYS A 166 -7.20 -20.56 -3.08
C LYS A 166 -6.19 -19.56 -2.51
N ILE A 167 -5.54 -18.76 -3.38
CA ILE A 167 -4.55 -17.76 -2.95
C ILE A 167 -5.25 -16.56 -2.29
N ARG A 168 -6.35 -16.08 -2.86
CA ARG A 168 -7.15 -14.99 -2.27
C ARG A 168 -7.69 -15.38 -0.88
N ASP A 169 -8.21 -16.59 -0.76
CA ASP A 169 -8.74 -17.11 0.50
C ASP A 169 -7.61 -17.28 1.54
N SER A 170 -6.43 -17.73 1.12
CA SER A 170 -5.26 -17.83 2.00
C SER A 170 -4.82 -16.46 2.53
N LEU A 171 -4.76 -15.43 1.67
CA LEU A 171 -4.43 -14.05 2.07
C LEU A 171 -5.43 -13.51 3.10
N ASN A 172 -6.73 -13.67 2.86
CA ASN A 172 -7.75 -13.23 3.82
C ASN A 172 -7.70 -14.02 5.13
N SER A 173 -7.39 -15.32 5.07
CA SER A 173 -7.16 -16.13 6.28
C SER A 173 -5.95 -15.65 7.08
N LEU A 174 -4.86 -15.22 6.42
CA LEU A 174 -3.66 -14.66 7.07
C LEU A 174 -3.97 -13.33 7.76
N GLN A 175 -4.79 -12.49 7.12
CA GLN A 175 -5.20 -11.20 7.66
C GLN A 175 -6.06 -11.32 8.92
N ARG A 176 -6.85 -12.40 9.03
CA ARG A 176 -7.87 -12.60 10.07
C ARG A 176 -7.33 -12.43 11.50
N ARG A 177 -6.22 -13.07 11.86
CA ARG A 177 -5.69 -13.04 13.24
C ARG A 177 -5.31 -11.62 13.68
N PRO A 178 -4.53 -10.85 12.88
CA PRO A 178 -4.32 -9.43 13.15
C PRO A 178 -5.61 -8.64 13.34
N LEU A 179 -6.62 -8.85 12.48
CA LEU A 179 -7.88 -8.10 12.56
C LEU A 179 -8.65 -8.37 13.85
N ILE A 180 -8.69 -9.62 14.31
CA ILE A 180 -9.30 -9.98 15.60
C ILE A 180 -8.68 -9.17 16.74
N LYS A 181 -7.37 -8.95 16.70
CA LYS A 181 -6.64 -8.17 17.72
C LYS A 181 -6.90 -6.68 17.61
N ILE A 182 -6.94 -6.13 16.40
CA ILE A 182 -7.26 -4.72 16.14
C ILE A 182 -8.66 -4.38 16.64
N THR A 183 -9.62 -5.26 16.37
CA THR A 183 -11.04 -5.05 16.69
C THR A 183 -11.42 -5.54 18.08
N LYS A 184 -10.52 -6.27 18.78
CA LYS A 184 -10.84 -6.99 20.01
C LYS A 184 -12.11 -7.84 19.83
N ALA A 185 -12.24 -8.51 18.69
CA ALA A 185 -13.47 -9.20 18.33
C ALA A 185 -13.48 -10.66 18.82
N HIS A 186 -14.66 -11.26 18.97
CA HIS A 186 -14.77 -12.70 19.17
C HIS A 186 -14.20 -13.49 17.98
N ARG A 187 -13.52 -14.60 18.28
CA ARG A 187 -12.88 -15.48 17.28
C ARG A 187 -13.87 -16.12 16.30
N THR A 188 -15.17 -16.08 16.59
CA THR A 188 -16.25 -16.62 15.76
C THR A 188 -16.73 -15.67 14.67
N ILE A 189 -16.35 -14.38 14.71
CA ILE A 189 -16.80 -13.36 13.74
C ILE A 189 -16.16 -13.60 12.37
N SER A 190 -16.87 -13.43 11.27
CA SER A 190 -16.31 -13.70 9.93
C SER A 190 -15.19 -12.74 9.55
N THR A 191 -14.31 -13.15 8.63
CA THR A 191 -13.17 -12.31 8.20
C THR A 191 -13.65 -11.05 7.48
N GLU A 192 -14.73 -11.16 6.71
CA GLU A 192 -15.36 -10.07 5.98
C GLU A 192 -15.88 -8.99 6.94
N ALA A 193 -16.59 -9.40 8.00
CA ALA A 193 -17.06 -8.47 9.03
C ALA A 193 -15.88 -7.81 9.77
N LEU A 194 -14.82 -8.57 10.08
CA LEU A 194 -13.62 -8.02 10.72
C LEU A 194 -12.93 -6.95 9.86
N GLN A 195 -12.85 -7.15 8.54
CA GLN A 195 -12.26 -6.18 7.61
C GLN A 195 -13.04 -4.87 7.64
N VAL A 196 -14.38 -4.93 7.63
CA VAL A 196 -15.27 -3.76 7.66
C VAL A 196 -15.22 -3.05 9.00
N ILE A 197 -15.37 -3.78 10.11
CA ILE A 197 -15.31 -3.22 11.47
C ILE A 197 -13.95 -2.57 11.73
N ALA A 198 -12.86 -3.20 11.26
CA ALA A 198 -11.52 -2.63 11.39
C ALA A 198 -11.28 -1.43 10.46
N GLY A 199 -12.07 -1.24 9.41
CA GLY A 199 -11.77 -0.31 8.33
C GLY A 199 -10.44 -0.64 7.64
N ILE A 200 -10.23 -1.92 7.30
CA ILE A 200 -9.02 -2.43 6.64
C ILE A 200 -9.42 -3.20 5.40
N VAL A 201 -8.88 -2.77 4.25
CA VAL A 201 -9.13 -3.39 2.94
C VAL A 201 -8.78 -4.89 2.99
N PRO A 202 -9.60 -5.78 2.40
CA PRO A 202 -9.29 -7.20 2.30
C PRO A 202 -7.91 -7.44 1.68
N LEU A 203 -7.11 -8.32 2.28
CA LEU A 203 -5.70 -8.47 1.90
C LEU A 203 -5.53 -8.92 0.45
N ASP A 204 -6.46 -9.70 -0.09
CA ASP A 204 -6.44 -10.10 -1.51
C ASP A 204 -6.68 -8.90 -2.45
N ILE A 205 -7.57 -7.98 -2.08
CA ILE A 205 -7.81 -6.73 -2.82
C ILE A 205 -6.58 -5.81 -2.67
N LYS A 206 -6.02 -5.73 -1.46
CA LYS A 206 -4.79 -4.98 -1.20
C LYS A 206 -3.63 -5.48 -2.08
N ALA A 207 -3.42 -6.79 -2.11
CA ALA A 207 -2.41 -7.45 -2.93
C ALA A 207 -2.57 -7.15 -4.42
N LYS A 208 -3.81 -7.16 -4.95
CA LYS A 208 -4.08 -6.77 -6.34
C LYS A 208 -3.62 -5.34 -6.64
N GLY A 209 -3.86 -4.39 -5.75
CA GLY A 209 -3.43 -3.01 -5.95
C GLY A 209 -1.91 -2.85 -5.89
N VAL A 210 -1.23 -3.54 -4.96
CA VAL A 210 0.24 -3.54 -4.91
C VAL A 210 0.83 -4.20 -6.17
N PHE A 211 0.22 -5.29 -6.64
CA PHE A 211 0.62 -5.95 -7.88
C PHE A 211 0.42 -5.06 -9.11
N GLY A 212 -0.74 -4.41 -9.26
CA GLY A 212 -0.95 -3.51 -10.39
C GLY A 212 -0.04 -2.28 -10.35
N LYS A 213 0.27 -1.75 -9.16
CA LYS A 213 1.32 -0.72 -9.04
C LYS A 213 2.66 -1.24 -9.58
N PHE A 214 3.08 -2.45 -9.18
CA PHE A 214 4.31 -3.07 -9.69
C PHE A 214 4.29 -3.22 -11.22
N LEU A 215 3.17 -3.67 -11.80
CA LEU A 215 3.03 -3.77 -13.26
C LEU A 215 3.19 -2.41 -13.94
N LEU A 216 2.52 -1.37 -13.43
CA LEU A 216 2.53 -0.04 -14.05
C LEU A 216 3.87 0.68 -13.89
N THR A 217 4.52 0.58 -12.71
CA THR A 217 5.67 1.44 -12.39
C THR A 217 7.03 0.78 -12.56
N THR A 218 7.07 -0.55 -12.70
CA THR A 218 8.31 -1.32 -12.73
C THR A 218 8.39 -2.21 -13.97
N ILE A 219 7.29 -2.89 -14.33
CA ILE A 219 7.26 -3.73 -15.54
C ILE A 219 6.85 -2.92 -16.78
N ASN A 220 6.30 -1.71 -16.61
CA ASN A 220 5.75 -0.88 -17.68
C ASN A 220 4.69 -1.65 -18.49
N ASN A 221 3.74 -2.25 -17.77
CA ASN A 221 2.66 -3.02 -18.37
C ASN A 221 1.29 -2.53 -17.89
N ASP A 222 0.37 -2.44 -18.84
CA ASP A 222 -1.01 -2.06 -18.60
C ASP A 222 -1.71 -3.05 -17.69
N THR A 223 -2.66 -2.54 -16.92
CA THR A 223 -3.44 -3.40 -16.03
C THR A 223 -4.90 -2.96 -15.96
N LYS A 224 -5.78 -3.93 -15.76
CA LYS A 224 -7.22 -3.71 -15.66
C LYS A 224 -7.70 -4.09 -14.26
N PHE A 225 -8.38 -3.16 -13.62
CA PHE A 225 -9.09 -3.38 -12.37
C PHE A 225 -10.59 -3.16 -12.61
N VAL A 226 -11.38 -4.23 -12.47
CA VAL A 226 -12.83 -4.19 -12.78
C VAL A 226 -13.04 -3.72 -14.22
N SER A 227 -13.69 -2.59 -14.44
CA SER A 227 -13.91 -1.94 -15.73
C SER A 227 -12.83 -0.92 -16.09
N LYS A 228 -12.02 -0.46 -15.13
CA LYS A 228 -11.04 0.60 -15.33
C LYS A 228 -9.71 0.05 -15.84
N ILE A 229 -9.26 0.60 -16.96
CA ILE A 229 -7.94 0.32 -17.54
C ILE A 229 -6.97 1.38 -17.02
N PHE A 230 -5.81 0.93 -16.58
CA PHE A 230 -4.68 1.76 -16.21
C PHE A 230 -3.58 1.52 -17.24
N LYS A 231 -3.24 2.56 -17.99
CA LYS A 231 -2.11 2.54 -18.89
C LYS A 231 -0.85 2.91 -18.14
N TRP A 232 0.26 2.21 -18.37
CA TRP A 232 1.50 2.51 -17.65
C TRP A 232 2.08 3.88 -18.05
N GLU A 233 1.88 4.28 -19.32
CA GLU A 233 2.35 5.55 -19.90
C GLU A 233 1.75 6.78 -19.21
N ASP A 234 0.55 6.65 -18.64
CA ASP A 234 -0.14 7.72 -17.93
C ASP A 234 0.54 8.11 -16.60
N TYR A 235 1.47 7.31 -16.09
CA TYR A 235 2.04 7.46 -14.75
C TYR A 235 3.56 7.54 -14.76
N GLU A 236 4.11 8.21 -13.76
CA GLU A 236 5.55 8.18 -13.48
C GLU A 236 6.02 6.74 -13.27
N THR A 237 7.11 6.37 -13.95
CA THR A 237 7.79 5.09 -13.80
C THR A 237 9.00 5.25 -12.89
N ARG A 238 9.40 4.18 -12.20
CA ARG A 238 10.60 4.21 -11.38
C ARG A 238 11.82 4.07 -12.27
N LEU A 239 12.62 5.13 -12.39
CA LEU A 239 14.03 4.96 -12.66
C LEU A 239 14.70 4.56 -11.35
N ASP A 240 15.45 3.46 -11.37
CA ASP A 240 16.38 3.16 -10.28
C ASP A 240 17.64 4.02 -10.51
N PRO A 241 17.94 5.00 -9.63
CA PRO A 241 19.14 5.82 -9.79
C PRO A 241 20.43 5.00 -9.70
N HIS A 242 20.37 3.79 -9.16
CA HIS A 242 21.52 2.89 -9.08
C HIS A 242 21.78 2.12 -10.39
N ASN A 243 20.83 2.14 -11.34
CA ASN A 243 21.06 1.62 -12.68
C ASN A 243 21.83 2.60 -13.58
N ILE A 244 22.04 3.83 -13.13
CA ILE A 244 22.86 4.82 -13.83
C ILE A 244 24.27 4.74 -13.24
N HIS A 245 25.26 4.52 -14.10
CA HIS A 245 26.65 4.45 -13.66
C HIS A 245 27.04 5.76 -12.94
N PRO A 246 27.78 5.71 -11.82
CA PRO A 246 28.14 6.91 -11.07
C PRO A 246 28.77 8.03 -11.91
N ALA A 247 29.56 7.69 -12.93
CA ALA A 247 30.19 8.67 -13.82
C ALA A 247 29.21 9.36 -14.79
N ASP A 248 28.04 8.75 -15.05
CA ASP A 248 27.01 9.31 -15.94
C ASP A 248 26.03 10.21 -15.18
N ASN A 249 26.19 10.35 -13.85
CA ASN A 249 25.38 11.26 -13.05
C ASN A 249 25.86 12.70 -13.23
N ILE A 250 24.93 13.54 -13.65
CA ILE A 250 25.19 14.92 -14.03
C ILE A 250 24.55 15.85 -13.00
N SER A 251 25.24 16.92 -12.63
CA SER A 251 24.66 18.04 -11.89
C SER A 251 24.65 19.29 -12.76
N ILE A 252 23.51 19.98 -12.81
CA ILE A 252 23.41 21.28 -13.45
C ILE A 252 23.34 22.32 -12.34
N THR A 253 24.38 23.15 -12.25
CA THR A 253 24.46 24.21 -11.25
C THR A 253 23.65 25.42 -11.67
N TYR A 254 23.25 26.20 -10.68
CA TYR A 254 22.58 27.48 -10.87
C TYR A 254 23.10 28.48 -9.84
N ASP A 255 22.91 29.76 -10.10
CA ASP A 255 23.29 30.83 -9.17
C ASP A 255 22.13 31.83 -8.96
N LYS A 256 22.44 33.00 -8.40
CA LYS A 256 21.45 34.06 -8.08
C LYS A 256 21.79 35.41 -8.74
N HIS A 257 22.53 35.39 -9.85
CA HIS A 257 22.80 36.62 -10.58
C HIS A 257 21.50 37.27 -11.05
N LYS A 258 21.46 38.59 -10.96
CA LYS A 258 20.31 39.36 -11.47
C LYS A 258 20.41 39.50 -12.99
N PRO A 259 19.27 39.68 -13.68
CA PRO A 259 19.25 40.04 -15.09
C PRO A 259 20.10 41.30 -15.38
N SER A 260 20.90 41.25 -16.44
CA SER A 260 21.64 42.42 -16.93
C SER A 260 20.84 43.23 -17.95
N GLY A 261 19.89 42.56 -18.63
CA GLY A 261 19.09 43.11 -19.72
C GLY A 261 19.81 43.18 -21.07
N GLU A 262 21.09 42.81 -21.14
CA GLU A 262 21.92 42.95 -22.36
C GLU A 262 22.02 41.66 -23.18
N GLU A 263 21.87 40.50 -22.54
CA GLU A 263 22.01 39.18 -23.16
C GLU A 263 20.64 38.57 -23.51
N ILE A 264 20.64 37.35 -24.06
CA ILE A 264 19.39 36.61 -24.24
C ILE A 264 18.97 36.08 -22.87
N GLU A 265 17.87 36.61 -22.35
CA GLU A 265 17.33 36.27 -21.04
C GLU A 265 15.97 35.60 -21.21
N ILE A 266 15.88 34.34 -20.77
CA ILE A 266 14.64 33.55 -20.86
C ILE A 266 14.09 33.38 -19.46
N TYR A 267 12.81 33.68 -19.29
CA TYR A 267 12.09 33.58 -18.02
C TYR A 267 11.01 32.51 -18.17
N THR A 268 10.84 31.66 -17.16
CA THR A 268 9.86 30.58 -17.16
C THR A 268 8.99 30.64 -15.91
N ASP A 269 7.71 30.33 -16.05
CA ASP A 269 6.80 30.21 -14.90
C ASP A 269 5.72 29.12 -15.10
N GLY A 270 5.22 28.58 -13.99
CA GLY A 270 4.13 27.61 -13.92
C GLY A 270 3.02 28.02 -12.96
N SER A 271 1.78 28.15 -13.45
CA SER A 271 0.64 28.57 -12.65
C SER A 271 -0.44 27.51 -12.51
N LYS A 272 -1.14 27.51 -11.37
CA LYS A 272 -2.35 26.71 -11.15
C LYS A 272 -3.44 27.55 -10.48
N ILE A 273 -4.57 27.73 -11.17
CA ILE A 273 -5.73 28.51 -10.71
C ILE A 273 -6.98 27.65 -10.89
N ASN A 274 -7.84 27.48 -9.88
CA ASN A 274 -9.10 26.72 -10.00
C ASN A 274 -8.95 25.32 -10.62
N ASP A 275 -7.93 24.56 -10.18
CA ASP A 275 -7.53 23.27 -10.75
C ASP A 275 -7.06 23.28 -12.21
N GLN A 276 -6.94 24.45 -12.80
CA GLN A 276 -6.45 24.67 -14.14
C GLN A 276 -4.96 25.03 -14.12
N VAL A 277 -4.13 24.27 -14.84
CA VAL A 277 -2.66 24.43 -14.89
C VAL A 277 -2.18 25.02 -16.21
N GLY A 278 -1.26 25.98 -16.15
CA GLY A 278 -0.66 26.65 -17.29
C GLY A 278 0.84 26.83 -17.09
N ALA A 279 1.61 26.87 -18.18
CA ALA A 279 3.03 27.20 -18.15
C ALA A 279 3.34 28.24 -19.22
N ALA A 280 4.40 29.02 -19.02
CA ALA A 280 4.85 30.02 -19.97
C ALA A 280 6.37 30.18 -20.00
N ILE A 281 6.84 30.66 -21.14
CA ILE A 281 8.18 31.22 -21.31
C ILE A 281 8.10 32.58 -22.00
N VAL A 282 9.03 33.46 -21.65
CA VAL A 282 9.24 34.75 -22.31
C VAL A 282 10.73 34.96 -22.47
N ALA A 283 11.18 35.41 -23.63
CA ALA A 283 12.58 35.70 -23.91
C ALA A 283 12.75 37.19 -24.24
N PHE A 284 13.78 37.79 -23.64
CA PHE A 284 14.18 39.18 -23.84
C PHE A 284 15.58 39.24 -24.46
N TYR A 285 15.81 40.29 -25.25
CA TYR A 285 17.13 40.68 -25.73
C TYR A 285 17.20 42.21 -25.76
N TYR A 286 18.21 42.81 -25.12
CA TYR A 286 18.26 44.26 -24.88
C TYR A 286 16.98 44.82 -24.24
N ASN A 287 16.45 44.13 -23.21
CA ASN A 287 15.20 44.44 -22.53
C ASN A 287 13.93 44.52 -23.42
N ALA A 288 14.01 44.10 -24.69
CA ALA A 288 12.86 43.96 -25.56
C ALA A 288 12.39 42.50 -25.60
N GLU A 289 11.09 42.27 -25.47
CA GLU A 289 10.49 40.94 -25.63
C GLU A 289 10.66 40.50 -27.09
N ILE A 290 11.40 39.40 -27.31
CA ILE A 290 11.65 38.84 -28.65
C ILE A 290 10.84 37.58 -28.93
N PHE A 291 10.39 36.89 -27.88
CA PHE A 291 9.65 35.65 -28.00
C PHE A 291 8.81 35.40 -26.76
N ASN A 292 7.63 34.80 -26.94
CA ASN A 292 6.87 34.21 -25.85
C ASN A 292 6.18 32.94 -26.34
N ARG A 293 5.94 32.04 -25.40
CA ARG A 293 5.12 30.85 -25.64
C ARG A 293 4.41 30.48 -24.36
N THR A 294 3.15 30.08 -24.49
CA THR A 294 2.36 29.57 -23.39
C THR A 294 1.76 28.24 -23.77
N ILE A 295 1.55 27.37 -22.77
CA ILE A 295 0.81 26.13 -22.98
C ILE A 295 -0.14 25.84 -21.85
N ARG A 296 -1.21 25.15 -22.19
CA ARG A 296 -2.18 24.61 -21.25
C ARG A 296 -1.84 23.16 -20.89
N LEU A 297 -1.70 22.88 -19.59
CA LEU A 297 -1.52 21.51 -19.08
C LEU A 297 -2.86 20.91 -18.63
N SER A 298 -2.90 19.59 -18.46
CA SER A 298 -4.07 18.90 -17.91
C SER A 298 -4.37 19.36 -16.47
N ASP A 299 -5.65 19.37 -16.10
CA ASP A 299 -6.14 19.87 -14.79
C ASP A 299 -5.58 19.07 -13.59
N PHE A 300 -5.21 17.81 -13.82
CA PHE A 300 -4.61 16.98 -12.78
C PHE A 300 -3.12 17.31 -12.55
N ALA A 301 -2.49 18.13 -13.38
CA ALA A 301 -1.08 18.46 -13.23
C ALA A 301 -0.81 19.19 -11.91
N ALA A 302 0.39 19.01 -11.37
CA ALA A 302 0.88 19.79 -10.25
C ALA A 302 1.55 21.07 -10.75
N VAL A 303 1.60 22.13 -9.93
CA VAL A 303 2.36 23.35 -10.22
C VAL A 303 3.81 23.01 -10.60
N TYR A 304 4.46 22.13 -9.83
CA TYR A 304 5.80 21.63 -10.14
C TYR A 304 5.96 21.08 -11.57
N GLN A 305 4.94 20.42 -12.13
CA GLN A 305 5.00 19.90 -13.51
C GLN A 305 4.88 21.03 -14.54
N ALA A 306 4.15 22.10 -14.23
CA ALA A 306 4.13 23.31 -15.04
C ALA A 306 5.50 23.98 -15.05
N GLU A 307 6.17 24.09 -13.89
CA GLU A 307 7.53 24.63 -13.78
C GLU A 307 8.56 23.84 -14.60
N VAL A 308 8.56 22.51 -14.45
CA VAL A 308 9.41 21.61 -15.25
C VAL A 308 9.12 21.79 -16.75
N THR A 309 7.84 21.95 -17.10
CA THR A 309 7.42 22.19 -18.48
C THR A 309 7.87 23.54 -19.00
N GLY A 310 7.92 24.57 -18.16
CA GLY A 310 8.50 25.88 -18.46
C GLY A 310 9.96 25.75 -18.91
N ILE A 311 10.78 25.02 -18.15
CA ILE A 311 12.18 24.75 -18.54
C ILE A 311 12.27 23.96 -19.85
N GLN A 312 11.43 22.93 -20.04
CA GLN A 312 11.42 22.17 -21.29
C GLN A 312 11.10 23.07 -22.50
N MET A 313 10.11 23.96 -22.37
CA MET A 313 9.79 24.94 -23.42
C MET A 313 10.94 25.91 -23.67
N ALA A 314 11.65 26.34 -22.61
CA ALA A 314 12.82 27.19 -22.75
C ALA A 314 13.92 26.48 -23.55
N LEU A 315 14.20 25.21 -23.26
CA LEU A 315 15.17 24.41 -24.01
C LEU A 315 14.74 24.19 -25.47
N GLU A 316 13.45 23.94 -25.73
CA GLU A 316 12.91 23.90 -27.09
C GLU A 316 13.21 25.22 -27.83
N PHE A 317 13.01 26.38 -27.19
CA PHE A 317 13.37 27.68 -27.78
C PHE A 317 14.88 27.84 -27.98
N ILE A 318 15.70 27.50 -26.98
CA ILE A 318 17.17 27.59 -27.05
C ILE A 318 17.73 26.76 -28.21
N SER A 319 17.07 25.67 -28.59
CA SER A 319 17.49 24.82 -29.70
C SER A 319 17.44 25.54 -31.05
N THR A 320 16.61 26.58 -31.16
CA THR A 320 16.45 27.40 -32.37
C THR A 320 17.46 28.54 -32.45
N ILE A 321 18.14 28.85 -31.35
CA ILE A 321 19.15 29.91 -31.29
C ILE A 321 20.47 29.42 -31.92
N GLY A 322 21.16 30.28 -32.66
CA GLY A 322 22.45 29.96 -33.27
C GLY A 322 23.57 29.63 -32.25
N PRO A 323 24.68 29.02 -32.70
CA PRO A 323 25.81 28.69 -31.81
C PRO A 323 26.50 29.94 -31.25
N ARG A 324 27.30 29.77 -30.19
CA ARG A 324 28.09 30.81 -29.50
C ARG A 324 27.31 31.96 -28.86
N ASN A 325 25.98 31.85 -28.77
CA ASN A 325 25.18 32.79 -27.99
C ASN A 325 25.30 32.51 -26.49
N LYS A 326 25.30 33.58 -25.69
CA LYS A 326 25.18 33.52 -24.23
C LYS A 326 23.73 33.69 -23.82
N ILE A 327 23.24 32.73 -23.05
CA ILE A 327 21.82 32.56 -22.73
C ILE A 327 21.69 32.37 -21.23
N ASN A 328 20.87 33.20 -20.62
CA ASN A 328 20.57 33.15 -19.19
C ASN A 328 19.12 32.69 -19.00
N LEU A 329 18.93 31.56 -18.34
CA LEU A 329 17.62 30.97 -18.05
C LEU A 329 17.26 31.24 -16.58
N TYR A 330 16.23 32.06 -16.38
CA TYR A 330 15.71 32.48 -15.10
C TYR A 330 14.42 31.73 -14.74
N THR A 331 14.34 31.26 -13.51
CA THR A 331 13.13 30.68 -12.90
C THR A 331 13.08 31.01 -11.43
N ASP A 332 11.88 31.20 -10.88
CA ASP A 332 11.67 31.32 -9.44
C ASP A 332 11.41 29.97 -8.74
N SER A 333 11.31 28.89 -9.53
CA SER A 333 11.10 27.54 -9.03
C SER A 333 12.40 26.91 -8.51
N LEU A 334 12.75 27.26 -7.26
CA LEU A 334 13.88 26.67 -6.55
C LEU A 334 13.79 25.13 -6.54
N SER A 335 12.58 24.59 -6.45
CA SER A 335 12.34 23.14 -6.43
C SER A 335 12.78 22.42 -7.72
N VAL A 336 12.70 23.08 -8.87
CA VAL A 336 13.18 22.51 -10.15
C VAL A 336 14.69 22.63 -10.25
N LEU A 337 15.24 23.78 -9.85
CA LEU A 337 16.69 24.02 -9.82
C LEU A 337 17.42 23.07 -8.85
N GLU A 338 16.86 22.82 -7.66
CA GLU A 338 17.38 21.81 -6.73
C GLU A 338 17.34 20.40 -7.31
N ALA A 339 16.27 20.05 -8.05
CA ALA A 339 16.19 18.76 -8.73
C ALA A 339 17.25 18.63 -9.84
N LEU A 340 17.55 19.71 -10.57
CA LEU A 340 18.60 19.76 -11.58
C LEU A 340 20.01 19.70 -10.98
N ASN A 341 20.22 20.31 -9.81
CA ASN A 341 21.48 20.25 -9.07
C ASN A 341 21.67 18.94 -8.28
N THR A 342 20.65 18.09 -8.18
CA THR A 342 20.76 16.83 -7.45
C THR A 342 21.56 15.81 -8.25
N PHE A 343 22.69 15.33 -7.72
CA PHE A 343 23.58 14.37 -8.42
C PHE A 343 22.85 13.10 -8.89
N LYS A 344 21.98 12.50 -8.06
CA LYS A 344 21.19 11.31 -8.40
C LYS A 344 19.72 11.64 -8.51
N THR A 345 19.14 11.53 -9.70
CA THR A 345 17.71 11.71 -9.92
C THR A 345 17.01 10.40 -10.24
N SER A 346 15.80 10.23 -9.71
CA SER A 346 14.88 9.14 -10.07
C SER A 346 13.78 9.60 -11.03
N LYS A 347 13.78 10.88 -11.42
CA LYS A 347 12.76 11.47 -12.30
C LYS A 347 13.25 11.53 -13.73
N GLN A 348 12.53 10.85 -14.63
CA GLN A 348 12.85 10.79 -16.08
C GLN A 348 12.94 12.18 -16.72
N GLU A 349 11.96 13.04 -16.43
CA GLU A 349 11.89 14.38 -17.03
C GLU A 349 13.07 15.27 -16.63
N ILE A 350 13.52 15.17 -15.38
CA ILE A 350 14.69 15.92 -14.90
C ILE A 350 15.96 15.39 -15.55
N LEU A 351 16.12 14.07 -15.68
CA LEU A 351 17.27 13.49 -16.37
C LEU A 351 17.34 13.92 -17.85
N ALA A 352 16.19 13.95 -18.54
CA ALA A 352 16.11 14.44 -19.91
C ALA A 352 16.56 15.91 -20.01
N ILE A 353 16.04 16.80 -19.13
CA ILE A 353 16.44 18.21 -19.09
C ILE A 353 17.95 18.36 -18.86
N LYS A 354 18.56 17.57 -17.96
CA LYS A 354 20.01 17.61 -17.74
C LYS A 354 20.79 17.25 -19.01
N ASN A 355 20.38 16.20 -19.69
CA ASN A 355 21.03 15.74 -20.92
C ASN A 355 20.90 16.78 -22.03
N ASP A 356 19.70 17.36 -22.19
CA ASP A 356 19.44 18.42 -23.17
C ASP A 356 20.33 19.65 -22.89
N ILE A 357 20.41 20.11 -21.63
CA ILE A 357 21.30 21.23 -21.24
C ILE A 357 22.76 20.91 -21.58
N LEU A 358 23.25 19.72 -21.25
CA LEU A 358 24.64 19.36 -21.53
C LEU A 358 24.94 19.31 -23.03
N GLU A 359 24.03 18.72 -23.81
CA GLU A 359 24.20 18.62 -25.25
C GLU A 359 24.27 20.01 -25.89
N MET A 360 23.36 20.89 -25.51
CA MET A 360 23.31 22.26 -26.02
C MET A 360 24.48 23.11 -25.53
N SER A 361 25.01 22.84 -24.33
CA SER A 361 26.17 23.53 -23.76
C SER A 361 27.48 23.25 -24.49
N LYS A 362 27.51 22.28 -25.42
CA LYS A 362 28.66 22.05 -26.30
C LYS A 362 28.87 23.18 -27.32
N GLU A 363 27.80 23.87 -27.71
CA GLU A 363 27.82 24.92 -28.74
C GLU A 363 27.41 26.29 -28.23
N LYS A 364 26.75 26.36 -27.08
CA LYS A 364 26.13 27.56 -26.51
C LYS A 364 26.56 27.73 -25.05
N SER A 365 26.53 28.96 -24.54
CA SER A 365 26.73 29.21 -23.11
C SER A 365 25.36 29.36 -22.44
N ILE A 366 24.93 28.34 -21.70
CA ILE A 366 23.64 28.31 -21.00
C ILE A 366 23.90 28.37 -19.50
N THR A 367 23.37 29.39 -18.84
CA THR A 367 23.48 29.56 -17.39
C THR A 367 22.09 29.60 -16.76
N LEU A 368 21.90 28.88 -15.65
CA LEU A 368 20.63 28.85 -14.92
C LEU A 368 20.72 29.76 -13.69
N HIS A 369 19.65 30.51 -13.45
CA HIS A 369 19.58 31.48 -12.37
C HIS A 369 18.27 31.34 -11.61
N TRP A 370 18.37 31.32 -10.28
CA TRP A 370 17.21 31.46 -9.41
C TRP A 370 16.94 32.94 -9.13
N ILE A 371 15.70 33.36 -9.32
CA ILE A 371 15.22 34.68 -8.94
C ILE A 371 14.04 34.59 -7.97
N PRO A 372 13.88 35.56 -7.06
CA PRO A 372 12.72 35.58 -6.18
C PRO A 372 11.44 35.94 -6.96
N ALA A 373 10.34 35.25 -6.65
CA ALA A 373 9.02 35.58 -7.17
C ALA A 373 8.53 36.94 -6.65
N HIS A 374 7.74 37.64 -7.46
CA HIS A 374 7.01 38.87 -7.09
C HIS A 374 7.89 40.04 -6.61
N THR A 375 9.10 40.18 -7.15
CA THR A 375 10.00 41.31 -6.83
C THR A 375 10.07 42.36 -7.94
N GLY A 376 9.14 42.35 -8.90
CA GLY A 376 9.08 43.35 -9.97
C GLY A 376 10.13 43.17 -11.08
N ILE A 377 10.71 41.98 -11.21
CA ILE A 377 11.57 41.65 -12.35
C ILE A 377 10.66 41.48 -13.58
N GLN A 378 10.74 42.41 -14.53
CA GLN A 378 9.84 42.48 -15.69
C GLN A 378 9.65 41.13 -16.39
N GLY A 379 10.74 40.40 -16.69
CA GLY A 379 10.65 39.11 -17.35
C GLY A 379 9.89 38.04 -16.54
N ASN A 380 10.10 37.99 -15.23
CA ASN A 380 9.41 37.05 -14.34
C ASN A 380 7.92 37.37 -14.20
N GLU A 381 7.59 38.65 -13.95
CA GLU A 381 6.19 39.09 -13.84
C GLU A 381 5.42 38.85 -15.16
N THR A 382 6.11 39.00 -16.31
CA THR A 382 5.52 38.73 -17.63
C THR A 382 5.28 37.24 -17.81
N ALA A 383 6.25 36.38 -17.47
CA ALA A 383 6.09 34.92 -17.50
C ALA A 383 4.93 34.47 -16.58
N ASP A 384 4.84 34.99 -15.35
CA ASP A 384 3.75 34.69 -14.42
C ASP A 384 2.38 35.12 -14.95
N SER A 385 2.28 36.33 -15.49
CA SER A 385 1.06 36.81 -16.15
C SER A 385 0.63 35.89 -17.31
N TYR A 386 1.58 35.44 -18.12
CA TYR A 386 1.32 34.55 -19.25
C TYR A 386 0.96 33.13 -18.81
N ALA A 387 1.60 32.58 -17.79
CA ALA A 387 1.26 31.28 -17.22
C ALA A 387 -0.14 31.30 -16.61
N LYS A 388 -0.52 32.39 -15.91
CA LYS A 388 -1.89 32.59 -15.40
C LYS A 388 -2.91 32.66 -16.53
N LYS A 389 -2.66 33.43 -17.59
CA LYS A 389 -3.55 33.51 -18.77
C LYS A 389 -3.71 32.16 -19.48
N SER A 390 -2.67 31.34 -19.54
CA SER A 390 -2.73 30.04 -20.18
C SER A 390 -3.58 29.02 -19.41
N THR A 391 -3.82 29.25 -18.10
CA THR A 391 -4.73 28.40 -17.32
C THR A 391 -6.15 28.38 -17.88
N THR A 392 -6.64 29.46 -18.47
CA THR A 392 -8.01 29.56 -18.98
C THR A 392 -8.19 29.10 -20.43
N ARG A 393 -7.11 28.65 -21.10
CA ARG A 393 -7.19 28.17 -22.48
C ARG A 393 -8.03 26.89 -22.57
N PRO A 394 -8.92 26.75 -23.56
CA PRO A 394 -9.86 25.63 -23.64
C PRO A 394 -9.21 24.30 -24.01
N ASN A 395 -8.10 24.33 -24.76
CA ASN A 395 -7.45 23.13 -25.27
C ASN A 395 -6.25 22.75 -24.41
N VAL A 396 -6.19 21.50 -23.95
CA VAL A 396 -5.02 20.95 -23.24
C VAL A 396 -3.96 20.57 -24.27
N GLU A 397 -2.81 21.24 -24.23
CA GLU A 397 -1.69 21.02 -25.15
C GLU A 397 -0.70 19.99 -24.63
N LYS A 398 -0.58 19.86 -23.29
CA LYS A 398 0.36 18.93 -22.66
C LYS A 398 -0.30 18.13 -21.55
N ILE A 399 -0.14 16.81 -21.61
CA ILE A 399 -0.63 15.87 -20.60
C ILE A 399 0.59 15.26 -19.91
N PRO A 400 1.06 15.82 -18.77
CA PRO A 400 2.16 15.24 -18.03
C PRO A 400 1.78 13.89 -17.43
N LYS A 401 2.79 13.09 -17.08
CA LYS A 401 2.58 11.82 -16.37
C LYS A 401 1.99 12.09 -14.97
N LYS A 402 1.06 11.25 -14.53
CA LYS A 402 0.49 11.32 -13.17
C LYS A 402 1.51 10.82 -12.16
N SER A 403 1.62 11.54 -11.05
CA SER A 403 2.53 11.21 -9.95
C SER A 403 2.22 9.86 -9.28
N PHE A 404 3.22 9.28 -8.61
CA PHE A 404 3.00 8.08 -7.78
C PHE A 404 1.91 8.25 -6.72
N LYS A 405 1.71 9.48 -6.22
CA LYS A 405 0.64 9.80 -5.26
C LYS A 405 -0.73 9.67 -5.93
N GLN A 406 -0.89 10.23 -7.14
CA GLN A 406 -2.12 10.12 -7.92
C GLN A 406 -2.40 8.67 -8.29
N LEU A 407 -1.39 7.89 -8.69
CA LEU A 407 -1.53 6.46 -8.94
C LEU A 407 -2.02 5.71 -7.68
N LYS A 408 -1.40 5.95 -6.53
CA LYS A 408 -1.77 5.32 -5.26
C LYS A 408 -3.22 5.62 -4.89
N ASN A 409 -3.65 6.87 -5.06
CA ASN A 409 -5.02 7.29 -4.80
C ASN A 409 -6.01 6.63 -5.77
N ALA A 410 -5.69 6.62 -7.07
CA ALA A 410 -6.52 5.99 -8.08
C ALA A 410 -6.69 4.48 -7.84
N ILE A 411 -5.62 3.77 -7.51
CA ILE A 411 -5.68 2.35 -7.13
C ILE A 411 -6.50 2.17 -5.85
N SER A 412 -6.27 3.01 -4.82
CA SER A 412 -7.01 2.93 -3.56
C SER A 412 -8.52 3.11 -3.76
N ASN A 413 -8.94 4.05 -4.61
CA ASN A 413 -10.35 4.28 -4.91
C ASN A 413 -10.99 3.04 -5.57
N VAL A 414 -10.29 2.42 -6.53
CA VAL A 414 -10.77 1.18 -7.15
C VAL A 414 -10.78 0.01 -6.17
N GLN A 415 -9.83 -0.08 -5.25
CA GLN A 415 -9.83 -1.10 -4.20
C GLN A 415 -11.05 -0.96 -3.28
N ILE A 416 -11.41 0.28 -2.92
CA ILE A 416 -12.61 0.56 -2.12
C ILE A 416 -13.87 0.18 -2.90
N GLN A 417 -13.93 0.49 -4.19
CA GLN A 417 -15.06 0.09 -5.04
C GLN A 417 -15.22 -1.44 -5.09
N ILE A 418 -14.15 -2.19 -5.38
CA ILE A 418 -14.17 -3.67 -5.38
C ILE A 418 -14.63 -4.21 -4.02
N TRP A 419 -14.17 -3.58 -2.95
CA TRP A 419 -14.53 -3.98 -1.60
C TRP A 419 -16.01 -3.73 -1.32
N GLN A 420 -16.54 -2.56 -1.71
CA GLN A 420 -17.95 -2.22 -1.56
C GLN A 420 -18.85 -3.17 -2.36
N GLU A 421 -18.51 -3.45 -3.63
CA GLU A 421 -19.24 -4.40 -4.47
C GLU A 421 -19.27 -5.80 -3.84
N ARG A 422 -18.14 -6.26 -3.30
CA ARG A 422 -18.05 -7.56 -2.58
C ARG A 422 -18.90 -7.57 -1.31
N TRP A 423 -18.94 -6.46 -0.58
CA TRP A 423 -19.66 -6.33 0.68
C TRP A 423 -21.17 -6.33 0.48
N ALA A 424 -21.64 -5.54 -0.49
CA ALA A 424 -23.05 -5.46 -0.88
C ALA A 424 -23.54 -6.71 -1.65
N SER A 425 -22.64 -7.56 -2.15
CA SER A 425 -23.04 -8.75 -2.92
C SER A 425 -23.87 -9.73 -2.09
N SER A 426 -25.03 -10.11 -2.62
CA SER A 426 -25.91 -11.17 -2.09
C SER A 426 -25.24 -12.54 -2.03
N THR A 427 -24.17 -12.77 -2.81
CA THR A 427 -23.41 -14.02 -2.82
C THR A 427 -22.49 -14.18 -1.60
N THR A 428 -22.12 -13.07 -0.95
CA THR A 428 -21.30 -13.08 0.26
C THR A 428 -22.18 -13.49 1.43
N LYS A 429 -22.11 -14.74 1.88
CA LYS A 429 -22.99 -15.29 2.94
C LYS A 429 -22.65 -14.80 4.35
N ASN A 430 -21.39 -14.43 4.58
CA ASN A 430 -20.87 -14.08 5.90
C ASN A 430 -20.95 -12.57 6.17
N GLY A 431 -21.10 -12.18 7.44
CA GLY A 431 -21.06 -10.77 7.85
C GLY A 431 -22.36 -9.97 7.58
N ARG A 432 -23.44 -10.62 7.15
CA ARG A 432 -24.73 -9.97 6.83
C ARG A 432 -25.30 -9.11 7.96
N HIS A 433 -25.15 -9.55 9.20
CA HIS A 433 -25.55 -8.74 10.36
C HIS A 433 -24.80 -7.41 10.41
N THR A 434 -23.48 -7.46 10.24
CA THR A 434 -22.63 -6.27 10.20
C THR A 434 -22.95 -5.39 9.01
N GLU A 435 -23.29 -5.96 7.86
CA GLU A 435 -23.63 -5.20 6.66
C GLU A 435 -24.91 -4.37 6.83
N LYS A 436 -25.93 -4.91 7.53
CA LYS A 436 -27.12 -4.12 7.90
C LYS A 436 -26.80 -2.87 8.74
N LEU A 437 -25.76 -2.95 9.56
CA LEU A 437 -25.34 -1.87 10.47
C LEU A 437 -24.24 -0.97 9.89
N ILE A 438 -23.47 -1.48 8.94
CA ILE A 438 -22.37 -0.80 8.25
C ILE A 438 -22.47 -1.16 6.75
N PRO A 439 -23.40 -0.55 6.01
CA PRO A 439 -23.61 -0.87 4.60
C PRO A 439 -22.48 -0.38 3.69
N ALA A 440 -21.79 0.70 4.09
CA ALA A 440 -20.68 1.28 3.35
C ALA A 440 -19.32 0.94 3.99
N VAL A 441 -18.40 0.38 3.19
CA VAL A 441 -17.03 0.11 3.61
C VAL A 441 -16.22 1.40 3.68
N SER A 442 -15.22 1.45 4.56
CA SER A 442 -14.36 2.62 4.69
C SER A 442 -12.95 2.21 5.12
N ILE A 443 -11.95 2.95 4.64
CA ILE A 443 -10.57 2.84 5.13
C ILE A 443 -10.30 3.76 6.34
N HIS A 444 -11.26 4.62 6.68
CA HIS A 444 -11.16 5.50 7.83
C HIS A 444 -11.27 4.70 9.12
N THR A 445 -10.40 5.05 10.06
CA THR A 445 -10.26 4.28 11.30
C THR A 445 -11.40 4.63 12.24
N LYS A 446 -12.33 3.70 12.46
CA LYS A 446 -13.28 3.77 13.56
C LYS A 446 -12.74 2.90 14.70
N LYS A 447 -12.46 3.50 15.85
CA LYS A 447 -12.07 2.76 17.06
C LYS A 447 -13.34 2.36 17.77
N PHE A 448 -13.73 1.10 17.65
CA PHE A 448 -14.85 0.56 18.41
C PHE A 448 -14.34 -0.15 19.66
N SER A 449 -14.99 0.10 20.80
CA SER A 449 -14.79 -0.75 21.98
C SER A 449 -15.18 -2.20 21.69
N HIS A 450 -14.63 -3.13 22.49
CA HIS A 450 -14.97 -4.55 22.41
C HIS A 450 -16.50 -4.78 22.51
N PHE A 451 -17.21 -3.97 23.30
CA PHE A 451 -18.66 -4.08 23.46
C PHE A 451 -19.40 -3.68 22.19
N ILE A 452 -19.04 -2.55 21.58
CA ILE A 452 -19.64 -2.10 20.31
C ILE A 452 -19.41 -3.15 19.21
N VAL A 453 -18.21 -3.75 19.16
CA VAL A 453 -17.89 -4.81 18.19
C VAL A 453 -18.81 -6.04 18.35
N GLN A 454 -19.24 -6.38 19.57
CA GLN A 454 -20.21 -7.47 19.77
C GLN A 454 -21.57 -7.15 19.11
N PHE A 455 -22.05 -5.92 19.26
CA PHE A 455 -23.31 -5.48 18.63
C PHE A 455 -23.18 -5.41 17.12
N LEU A 456 -22.12 -4.78 16.60
CA LEU A 456 -21.86 -4.66 15.17
C LEU A 456 -21.71 -6.01 14.47
N SER A 457 -21.17 -7.01 15.18
CA SER A 457 -20.99 -8.34 14.62
C SER A 457 -22.16 -9.27 14.85
N GLY A 458 -22.97 -9.06 15.89
CA GLY A 458 -23.95 -10.05 16.35
C GLY A 458 -23.29 -11.20 17.13
N HIS A 459 -22.01 -11.07 17.49
CA HIS A 459 -21.25 -12.07 18.24
C HIS A 459 -20.92 -11.51 19.62
N GLY A 460 -21.83 -11.74 20.56
CA GLY A 460 -21.71 -11.30 21.94
C GLY A 460 -22.51 -12.18 22.87
N ARG A 461 -22.68 -11.75 24.11
CA ARG A 461 -23.43 -12.50 25.13
C ARG A 461 -24.95 -12.34 24.94
N PHE A 462 -25.45 -12.67 23.76
CA PHE A 462 -26.87 -12.60 23.39
C PHE A 462 -27.47 -14.01 23.42
N ALA A 463 -28.74 -14.14 23.84
CA ALA A 463 -29.44 -15.43 23.89
C ALA A 463 -29.43 -16.13 22.52
N ALA A 464 -29.74 -15.38 21.45
CA ALA A 464 -29.68 -15.89 20.08
C ALA A 464 -28.28 -16.36 19.66
N TYR A 465 -27.23 -15.69 20.14
CA TYR A 465 -25.85 -16.12 19.91
C TYR A 465 -25.54 -17.43 20.64
N PHE A 466 -25.92 -17.56 21.91
CA PHE A 466 -25.64 -18.77 22.68
C PHE A 466 -26.35 -20.00 22.13
N VAL A 467 -27.60 -19.87 21.68
CA VAL A 467 -28.33 -20.96 21.00
C VAL A 467 -27.62 -21.36 19.71
N ARG A 468 -27.24 -20.39 18.87
CA ARG A 468 -26.53 -20.65 17.60
C ARG A 468 -25.22 -21.42 17.79
N PHE A 469 -24.56 -21.27 18.94
CA PHE A 469 -23.30 -21.96 19.27
C PHE A 469 -23.48 -23.12 20.27
N GLY A 470 -24.71 -23.59 20.50
CA GLY A 470 -24.98 -24.77 21.33
C GLY A 470 -24.65 -24.58 22.82
N ARG A 471 -24.66 -23.34 23.32
CA ARG A 471 -24.36 -23.01 24.73
C ARG A 471 -25.61 -22.78 25.57
N SER A 472 -26.77 -22.66 24.94
CA SER A 472 -28.07 -22.50 25.61
C SER A 472 -29.15 -23.10 24.71
N LEU A 473 -30.28 -23.48 25.29
CA LEU A 473 -31.50 -23.85 24.56
C LEU A 473 -32.50 -22.68 24.48
N ASN A 474 -32.30 -21.64 25.28
CA ASN A 474 -33.21 -20.51 25.35
C ASN A 474 -32.74 -19.38 24.42
N ILE A 475 -33.51 -19.15 23.36
CA ILE A 475 -33.26 -18.08 22.37
C ILE A 475 -33.87 -16.74 22.80
N LYS A 476 -34.75 -16.74 23.80
CA LYS A 476 -35.57 -15.60 24.16
C LYS A 476 -34.84 -14.64 25.10
N CYS A 477 -35.15 -13.36 24.94
CA CYS A 477 -34.94 -12.32 25.93
C CYS A 477 -35.94 -12.51 27.09
N PRO A 478 -35.63 -12.05 28.32
CA PRO A 478 -36.60 -12.01 29.42
C PRO A 478 -37.93 -11.32 29.10
N CYS A 479 -37.97 -10.41 28.10
CA CYS A 479 -39.20 -9.76 27.67
C CYS A 479 -40.10 -10.65 26.78
N GLY A 480 -39.64 -11.88 26.46
CA GLY A 480 -40.36 -12.86 25.65
C GLY A 480 -39.99 -12.85 24.16
N ALA A 481 -39.38 -11.78 23.64
CA ALA A 481 -38.93 -11.69 22.24
C ALA A 481 -37.63 -12.48 21.98
N VAL A 482 -37.19 -12.59 20.72
CA VAL A 482 -35.90 -13.19 20.37
C VAL A 482 -34.77 -12.30 20.91
N GLY A 483 -33.89 -12.86 21.74
CA GLY A 483 -32.78 -12.14 22.36
C GLY A 483 -31.59 -11.97 21.41
N ASP A 484 -31.80 -11.26 20.29
CA ASP A 484 -30.76 -10.87 19.34
C ASP A 484 -30.34 -9.40 19.52
N THR A 485 -29.28 -9.01 18.81
CA THR A 485 -28.69 -7.67 18.93
C THR A 485 -29.63 -6.54 18.54
N LEU A 486 -30.39 -6.70 17.45
CA LEU A 486 -31.31 -5.67 16.97
C LEU A 486 -32.44 -5.48 17.98
N HIS A 487 -32.96 -6.57 18.56
CA HIS A 487 -33.93 -6.50 19.63
C HIS A 487 -33.40 -5.72 20.83
N TYR A 488 -32.21 -6.05 21.35
CA TYR A 488 -31.62 -5.34 22.50
C TYR A 488 -31.30 -3.87 22.21
N VAL A 489 -31.14 -3.49 20.95
CA VAL A 489 -30.82 -2.12 20.54
C VAL A 489 -32.07 -1.28 20.33
N VAL A 490 -33.10 -1.85 19.69
CA VAL A 490 -34.23 -1.09 19.13
C VAL A 490 -35.54 -1.35 19.89
N ASN A 491 -35.77 -2.59 20.32
CA ASN A 491 -37.13 -3.08 20.62
C ASN A 491 -37.30 -3.60 22.06
N CYS A 492 -36.23 -3.72 22.85
CA CYS A 492 -36.32 -4.33 24.16
C CYS A 492 -36.74 -3.31 25.23
N PRO A 493 -37.84 -3.55 25.98
CA PRO A 493 -38.31 -2.64 27.02
C PRO A 493 -37.27 -2.45 28.14
N PHE A 494 -36.45 -3.47 28.41
CA PHE A 494 -35.38 -3.40 29.41
C PHE A 494 -34.20 -2.49 28.99
N THR A 495 -34.06 -2.19 27.69
CA THR A 495 -33.01 -1.32 27.16
C THR A 495 -33.57 -0.04 26.52
N GLU A 496 -34.88 0.18 26.59
CA GLU A 496 -35.59 1.29 25.95
C GLU A 496 -35.05 2.67 26.33
N LYS A 497 -34.71 2.86 27.62
CA LYS A 497 -34.07 4.09 28.14
C LYS A 497 -32.73 4.44 27.47
N PHE A 498 -32.12 3.49 26.77
CA PHE A 498 -30.87 3.66 26.04
C PHE A 498 -31.07 3.69 24.52
N SER A 499 -32.28 3.40 24.04
CA SER A 499 -32.64 3.41 22.62
C SER A 499 -32.31 4.74 21.92
N PRO A 500 -32.57 5.93 22.51
CA PRO A 500 -32.17 7.19 21.88
C PRO A 500 -30.67 7.31 21.65
N VAL A 501 -29.86 6.84 22.61
CA VAL A 501 -28.40 6.87 22.54
C VAL A 501 -27.94 5.93 21.42
N PHE A 502 -28.47 4.70 21.39
CA PHE A 502 -28.16 3.71 20.35
C PHE A 502 -28.60 4.17 18.95
N VAL A 503 -29.82 4.69 18.81
CA VAL A 503 -30.34 5.25 17.54
C VAL A 503 -29.48 6.42 17.09
N LEU A 504 -29.05 7.31 17.99
CA LEU A 504 -28.09 8.38 17.69
C LEU A 504 -26.72 7.84 17.28
N PHE A 505 -26.23 6.74 17.87
CA PHE A 505 -24.94 6.14 17.51
C PHE A 505 -24.98 5.41 16.17
N PHE A 506 -26.03 4.63 15.89
CA PHE A 506 -26.21 3.96 14.61
C PHE A 506 -26.52 4.97 13.51
N SER A 507 -27.35 5.99 13.80
CA SER A 507 -27.59 7.11 12.89
C SER A 507 -26.35 7.96 12.69
N ALA A 508 -25.51 8.20 13.71
CA ALA A 508 -24.22 8.89 13.56
C ALA A 508 -23.20 8.01 12.82
N CYS A 509 -23.22 6.69 12.99
CA CYS A 509 -22.38 5.77 12.24
C CYS A 509 -22.75 5.75 10.76
N GLN A 510 -24.06 5.79 10.44
CA GLN A 510 -24.63 5.92 9.10
C GLN A 510 -24.35 7.32 8.51
N PHE A 511 -24.61 8.38 9.28
CA PHE A 511 -24.38 9.79 8.92
C PHE A 511 -22.90 10.11 8.69
N LEU A 512 -21.97 9.61 9.51
CA LEU A 512 -20.53 9.77 9.27
C LEU A 512 -20.03 8.99 8.03
N LEU A 513 -20.77 7.96 7.60
CA LEU A 513 -20.48 7.25 6.34
C LEU A 513 -21.04 8.00 5.12
N GLU A 514 -22.23 8.60 5.24
CA GLU A 514 -22.89 9.38 4.17
C GLU A 514 -22.31 10.79 4.00
N PHE A 515 -22.13 11.54 5.09
CA PHE A 515 -21.65 12.93 5.11
C PHE A 515 -20.29 13.12 4.44
N ARG A 516 -19.42 12.10 4.45
CA ARG A 516 -18.09 12.17 3.82
C ARG A 516 -18.01 11.49 2.44
N ALA A 517 -18.99 10.67 2.07
CA ALA A 517 -19.19 10.31 0.66
C ALA A 517 -19.61 11.56 -0.14
N ASP A 518 -20.42 12.43 0.46
CA ASP A 518 -20.86 13.70 -0.15
C ASP A 518 -19.73 14.75 -0.25
N GLN A 519 -18.72 14.74 0.62
CA GLN A 519 -17.51 15.59 0.46
C GLN A 519 -16.66 15.22 -0.77
N VAL A 520 -16.79 13.99 -1.28
CA VAL A 520 -16.15 13.56 -2.54
C VAL A 520 -16.99 14.00 -3.76
N CYS A 521 -18.27 14.32 -3.58
CA CYS A 521 -19.24 14.61 -4.63
C CYS A 521 -19.74 16.07 -4.65
N GLY A 522 -19.24 16.94 -3.77
CA GLY A 522 -19.38 18.40 -3.87
C GLY A 522 -20.76 19.01 -3.57
N SER A 523 -21.73 18.29 -3.01
CA SER A 523 -23.05 18.86 -2.67
C SER A 523 -23.48 18.56 -1.23
N MET A 524 -23.56 19.62 -0.41
CA MET A 524 -24.02 19.53 0.98
C MET A 524 -25.53 19.82 1.06
N LYS A 525 -26.32 18.92 1.65
CA LYS A 525 -27.76 19.11 1.84
C LYS A 525 -28.06 19.91 3.13
N PRO A 526 -29.14 20.72 3.19
CA PRO A 526 -29.49 21.56 4.37
C PRO A 526 -29.60 20.81 5.71
N ARG A 527 -30.05 19.54 5.68
CA ARG A 527 -30.09 18.65 6.86
C ARG A 527 -28.72 18.39 7.52
N HIS A 528 -27.62 18.64 6.80
CA HIS A 528 -26.25 18.41 7.25
C HIS A 528 -25.72 19.55 8.15
N LEU A 529 -26.24 20.78 8.04
CA LEU A 529 -25.87 21.91 8.92
C LEU A 529 -26.51 21.81 10.31
N ASN A 530 -27.75 21.34 10.41
CA ASN A 530 -28.46 21.23 11.69
C ASN A 530 -27.85 20.15 12.63
N CYS A 531 -27.24 19.10 12.09
CA CYS A 531 -26.52 18.09 12.89
C CYS A 531 -25.14 18.59 13.38
N LEU A 532 -24.40 19.37 12.60
CA LEU A 532 -23.09 19.90 12.99
C LEU A 532 -23.15 20.78 14.25
N ALA A 533 -24.25 21.53 14.41
CA ALA A 533 -24.50 22.37 15.57
C ALA A 533 -24.75 21.59 16.89
N HIS A 534 -25.05 20.29 16.81
CA HIS A 534 -25.36 19.44 17.97
C HIS A 534 -24.20 18.53 18.44
N PHE A 535 -23.13 18.36 17.64
CA PHE A 535 -22.11 17.31 17.85
C PHE A 535 -20.65 17.83 17.87
N GLY A 536 -20.40 19.06 18.32
CA GLY A 536 -19.02 19.53 18.49
C GLY A 536 -18.26 18.69 19.54
N ASP A 537 -17.37 17.80 19.10
CA ASP A 537 -16.39 17.16 20.00
C ASP A 537 -15.29 18.18 20.39
N PRO A 538 -14.69 18.09 21.59
CA PRO A 538 -13.59 18.97 21.98
C PRO A 538 -12.33 18.76 21.11
N PRO A 539 -11.50 19.80 20.92
CA PRO A 539 -10.38 19.76 19.96
C PRO A 539 -9.27 18.75 20.27
N ASP A 540 -9.22 18.20 21.48
CA ASP A 540 -8.08 17.42 21.98
C ASP A 540 -8.25 15.89 21.86
N GLY A 541 -9.44 15.41 21.48
CA GLY A 541 -9.72 13.99 21.26
C GLY A 541 -9.61 13.12 22.52
N SER A 542 -9.70 13.71 23.71
CA SER A 542 -9.64 12.99 24.97
C SER A 542 -11.06 12.53 25.41
N ILE A 543 -11.35 11.25 25.14
CA ILE A 543 -12.53 10.49 25.59
C ILE A 543 -13.85 10.86 24.89
N ASP A 544 -14.42 9.89 24.15
CA ASP A 544 -15.78 9.97 23.62
C ASP A 544 -16.77 9.78 24.78
N VAL A 545 -17.43 10.87 25.21
CA VAL A 545 -18.44 10.89 26.28
C VAL A 545 -19.54 9.83 26.06
N ARG A 546 -19.76 9.41 24.79
CA ARG A 546 -20.68 8.34 24.42
C ARG A 546 -20.19 6.98 24.92
N GLU A 547 -18.89 6.66 24.84
CA GLU A 547 -18.31 5.38 25.29
C GLU A 547 -18.47 5.14 26.80
N SER A 548 -18.40 6.19 27.62
CA SER A 548 -18.54 6.09 29.09
C SER A 548 -19.95 5.69 29.50
N VAL A 549 -20.96 6.26 28.85
CA VAL A 549 -22.38 5.92 29.06
C VAL A 549 -22.66 4.49 28.59
N TYR A 550 -22.14 4.07 27.43
CA TYR A 550 -22.33 2.71 26.92
C TYR A 550 -21.67 1.60 27.75
N SER A 551 -20.46 1.86 28.25
CA SER A 551 -19.73 0.92 29.12
C SER A 551 -20.48 0.68 30.43
N TYR A 552 -21.08 1.75 30.98
CA TYR A 552 -21.94 1.68 32.17
C TYR A 552 -23.20 0.82 31.91
N ILE A 553 -23.87 1.00 30.77
CA ILE A 553 -25.08 0.25 30.39
C ILE A 553 -24.84 -1.26 30.23
N TYR A 554 -23.76 -1.64 29.53
CA TYR A 554 -23.44 -3.05 29.31
C TYR A 554 -23.01 -3.76 30.60
N LYS A 555 -22.17 -3.10 31.43
CA LYS A 555 -21.65 -3.68 32.67
C LYS A 555 -22.69 -3.76 33.79
N GLU A 556 -23.50 -2.73 33.98
CA GLU A 556 -24.42 -2.67 35.12
C GLU A 556 -25.76 -3.36 34.85
N ASN A 557 -26.33 -3.27 33.65
CA ASN A 557 -27.70 -3.73 33.41
C ASN A 557 -27.77 -5.02 32.56
N ILE A 558 -27.10 -5.07 31.40
CA ILE A 558 -27.19 -6.24 30.51
C ILE A 558 -26.40 -7.45 31.06
N ALA A 559 -25.19 -7.22 31.57
CA ALA A 559 -24.34 -8.30 32.11
C ALA A 559 -24.75 -8.75 33.52
N ARG A 560 -25.21 -7.83 34.38
CA ARG A 560 -25.46 -8.10 35.80
C ARG A 560 -26.91 -8.53 36.10
N GLU A 561 -27.90 -8.08 35.34
CA GLU A 561 -29.31 -8.46 35.59
C GLU A 561 -29.75 -9.68 34.76
N HIS A 562 -29.06 -9.99 33.65
CA HIS A 562 -29.52 -11.01 32.69
C HIS A 562 -28.50 -12.12 32.37
N LEU A 563 -27.27 -12.05 32.87
CA LEU A 563 -26.23 -13.07 32.62
C LEU A 563 -25.58 -13.65 33.91
N THR A 564 -26.02 -13.22 35.10
CA THR A 564 -25.60 -13.76 36.41
C THR A 564 -26.74 -14.39 37.22
N GLY A 565 -27.75 -14.98 36.56
CA GLY A 565 -28.44 -16.15 37.14
C GLY A 565 -27.42 -17.29 37.35
N PRO A 566 -27.72 -18.33 38.17
CA PRO A 566 -26.75 -19.17 38.90
C PRO A 566 -25.74 -20.02 38.09
N GLN A 567 -25.51 -19.70 36.82
CA GLN A 567 -24.41 -20.23 36.02
C GLN A 567 -23.26 -19.22 35.99
N HIS A 568 -22.36 -19.33 36.98
CA HIS A 568 -21.04 -18.73 36.92
C HIS A 568 -20.30 -19.23 35.67
N TYR A 569 -20.17 -18.37 34.65
CA TYR A 569 -19.21 -18.59 33.57
C TYR A 569 -18.00 -17.70 33.82
N PRO A 570 -16.82 -18.25 34.14
CA PRO A 570 -15.65 -17.47 34.53
C PRO A 570 -15.27 -16.47 33.44
N GLU A 571 -15.00 -15.23 33.87
CA GLU A 571 -14.34 -14.24 33.03
C GLU A 571 -12.94 -14.78 32.66
N ASN A 572 -12.71 -14.92 31.35
CA ASN A 572 -11.43 -15.38 30.76
C ASN A 572 -11.02 -16.84 31.02
N GLY A 573 -11.86 -17.81 30.64
CA GLY A 573 -11.44 -19.20 30.42
C GLY A 573 -10.74 -19.42 29.07
N PHE A 574 -9.48 -18.99 28.93
CA PHE A 574 -8.54 -19.66 28.05
C PHE A 574 -7.91 -20.81 28.85
N VAL A 575 -8.42 -22.03 28.69
CA VAL A 575 -7.67 -23.24 29.05
C VAL A 575 -7.33 -23.95 27.75
N SER A 576 -6.03 -24.03 27.49
CA SER A 576 -5.38 -24.92 26.54
C SER A 576 -5.63 -26.37 26.95
N GLY A 577 -6.10 -27.23 26.03
CA GLY A 577 -5.74 -28.66 26.11
C GLY A 577 -4.23 -28.77 25.87
N THR A 578 -3.46 -29.60 26.57
CA THR A 578 -3.68 -31.03 26.82
C THR A 578 -2.83 -31.60 27.98
N ARG A 579 -3.41 -32.60 28.67
CA ARG A 579 -2.83 -33.76 29.39
C ARG A 579 -1.96 -33.57 30.65
N GLY A 580 -2.35 -34.31 31.70
CA GLY A 580 -1.50 -34.76 32.80
C GLY A 580 -2.29 -34.97 34.08
N GLU A 581 -2.64 -36.21 34.42
CA GLU A 581 -3.07 -36.58 35.78
C GLU A 581 -1.93 -36.24 36.76
N VAL A 582 -2.21 -35.44 37.79
CA VAL A 582 -1.37 -35.40 39.00
C VAL A 582 -2.25 -35.22 40.23
N SER A 583 -1.91 -36.01 41.23
CA SER A 583 -2.58 -36.30 42.49
C SER A 583 -2.78 -35.10 43.41
N ARG A 584 -3.74 -35.25 44.34
CA ARG A 584 -3.91 -34.46 45.56
C ARG A 584 -2.57 -34.33 46.31
N ASN A 585 -2.21 -33.09 46.63
CA ASN A 585 -1.51 -32.63 47.85
C ASN A 585 -0.69 -31.37 47.51
N GLN A 586 -1.24 -30.19 47.78
CA GLN A 586 -0.53 -28.93 48.03
C GLN A 586 -1.54 -27.82 48.38
N GLU A 587 -2.28 -28.02 49.47
CA GLU A 587 -2.86 -26.94 50.26
C GLU A 587 -2.04 -26.85 51.55
N GLU A 588 -0.88 -26.16 51.54
CA GLU A 588 -0.25 -25.71 52.80
C GLU A 588 0.87 -24.65 52.71
N GLU A 589 1.28 -24.15 51.53
CA GLU A 589 2.38 -23.16 51.43
C GLU A 589 1.96 -21.77 50.93
N GLY A 590 0.77 -21.30 51.34
CA GLY A 590 0.22 -19.99 50.96
C GLY A 590 0.17 -18.93 52.06
N LEU A 591 0.72 -19.21 53.26
CA LEU A 591 0.52 -18.35 54.45
C LEU A 591 1.75 -17.55 54.91
N ILE A 592 2.86 -17.54 54.17
CA ILE A 592 4.09 -16.84 54.59
C ILE A 592 4.63 -15.98 53.44
N MET A 593 3.94 -14.90 53.08
CA MET A 593 4.52 -13.73 52.36
C MET A 593 3.55 -12.55 52.31
N LYS A 594 2.97 -12.19 53.46
CA LYS A 594 2.28 -10.90 53.66
C LYS A 594 2.60 -10.35 55.04
N ARG A 595 3.85 -9.93 55.24
CA ARG A 595 4.28 -9.01 56.30
C ARG A 595 5.73 -8.62 56.04
N GLN A 596 5.94 -7.54 55.30
CA GLN A 596 7.07 -6.61 55.40
C GLN A 596 6.94 -5.64 54.22
N TYR A 597 6.37 -4.48 54.48
CA TYR A 597 6.63 -3.18 53.83
C TYR A 597 5.64 -2.17 54.42
N VAL A 598 5.85 -1.83 55.70
CA VAL A 598 5.46 -0.55 56.32
C VAL A 598 6.50 -0.26 57.40
N ALA A 599 7.03 0.97 57.36
CA ALA A 599 8.14 1.55 58.13
C ALA A 599 9.54 1.18 57.64
#